data_AF-G5IH96-F1
#
_entry.id   AF-G5IH96-F1
#
_cell.length_a   1.000
_cell.length_b   1.000
_cell.length_c   1.000
_cell.angle_alpha   90.00
_cell.angle_beta   90.00
_cell.angle_gamma   90.00
#
_symmetry.space_group_name_H-M   'P 1'
#
loop_
_entity.id
_entity.type
_entity.pdbx_description
1 polymer ?
#
loop_
_entity_poly.entity_id
_entity_poly.type
_entity_poly.pdbx_seq_one_letter_code
_entity_poly.pdbx_strand_id
1 'polypeptide(L)'
;MKKQLKSSILFFCFGIVFLILAFAFPDISIFAGFVGGCFGPAIMMLYKYLYWRKRPEEYDEKIENENIELYDERKEMIRGKALRVSTLVNWGILSIFIVTISLLSQFEIIAKGISRYIVLGVAAYWLISVVIMQIIYKWLSKKY
;
A
#
# COMPACT_ATOMS: atom_id res chain seq x y z
N MET A 1 1.93 -9.47 16.73
CA MET A 1 1.11 -10.39 15.90
C MET A 1 -0.40 -10.11 15.86
N LYS A 2 -1.12 -10.00 17.00
CA LYS A 2 -2.60 -9.84 17.02
C LYS A 2 -3.14 -8.66 16.20
N LYS A 3 -2.39 -7.55 16.11
CA LYS A 3 -2.75 -6.38 15.28
C LYS A 3 -2.76 -6.70 13.77
N GLN A 4 -1.78 -7.47 13.28
CA GLN A 4 -1.73 -7.84 11.85
C GLN A 4 -2.92 -8.72 11.46
N LEU A 5 -3.29 -9.68 12.32
CA LEU A 5 -4.46 -10.53 12.10
C LEU A 5 -5.77 -9.71 12.03
N LYS A 6 -5.97 -8.77 12.97
CA LYS A 6 -7.16 -7.88 12.96
C LYS A 6 -7.22 -7.04 11.69
N SER A 7 -6.09 -6.47 11.26
CA SER A 7 -6.02 -5.71 10.01
C SER A 7 -6.32 -6.58 8.79
N SER A 8 -5.79 -7.81 8.71
CA SER A 8 -6.08 -8.73 7.59
C SER A 8 -7.56 -9.05 7.48
N ILE A 9 -8.22 -9.38 8.60
CA ILE A 9 -9.66 -9.69 8.63
C ILE A 9 -10.47 -8.48 8.17
N LEU A 10 -10.11 -7.28 8.61
CA LEU A 10 -10.78 -6.05 8.19
C LEU A 10 -10.66 -5.84 6.67
N PHE A 11 -9.45 -5.97 6.10
CA PHE A 11 -9.24 -5.85 4.66
C PHE A 11 -9.97 -6.93 3.87
N PHE A 12 -10.08 -8.15 4.42
CA PHE A 12 -10.83 -9.24 3.79
C PHE A 12 -12.33 -8.96 3.75
N CYS A 13 -12.90 -8.44 4.85
CA CYS A 13 -14.31 -8.01 4.88
C CYS A 13 -14.59 -6.88 3.87
N PHE A 14 -13.72 -5.87 3.80
CA PHE A 14 -13.83 -4.81 2.78
C PHE A 14 -13.75 -5.38 1.36
N GLY A 15 -12.84 -6.32 1.10
CA GLY A 15 -12.73 -7.00 -0.19
C GLY A 15 -14.01 -7.72 -0.61
N ILE A 16 -14.68 -8.40 0.33
CA ILE A 16 -15.96 -9.09 0.07
C ILE A 16 -17.07 -8.09 -0.29
N VAL A 17 -17.16 -6.96 0.42
CA VAL A 17 -18.15 -5.91 0.12
C VAL A 17 -17.94 -5.35 -1.29
N PHE A 18 -16.69 -5.06 -1.67
CA PHE A 18 -16.38 -4.59 -3.03
C PHE A 18 -16.61 -5.66 -4.10
N LEU A 19 -16.46 -6.94 -3.76
CA LEU A 19 -16.73 -8.05 -4.68
C LEU A 19 -18.23 -8.16 -4.97
N ILE A 20 -19.08 -8.03 -3.94
CA ILE A 20 -20.54 -7.98 -4.09
C ILE A 20 -20.94 -6.78 -4.95
N LEU A 21 -20.35 -5.61 -4.71
CA LEU A 21 -20.59 -4.40 -5.52
C LEU A 21 -20.14 -4.56 -6.98
N ALA A 22 -19.00 -5.21 -7.22
CA ALA A 22 -18.51 -5.48 -8.58
C ALA A 22 -19.46 -6.42 -9.36
N PHE A 23 -20.11 -7.37 -8.68
CA PHE A 23 -21.09 -8.25 -9.30
C PHE A 23 -22.45 -7.55 -9.52
N ALA A 24 -22.85 -6.66 -8.61
CA ALA A 24 -24.09 -5.89 -8.72
C ALA A 24 -24.02 -4.78 -9.78
N PHE A 25 -22.84 -4.18 -10.00
CA PHE A 25 -22.62 -3.07 -10.93
C PHE A 25 -21.44 -3.37 -11.87
N PRO A 26 -21.60 -4.26 -12.85
CA PRO A 26 -20.52 -4.70 -13.73
C PRO A 26 -19.98 -3.58 -14.65
N ASP A 27 -20.79 -2.55 -14.92
CA ASP A 27 -20.39 -1.40 -15.76
C ASP A 27 -19.34 -0.50 -15.08
N ILE A 28 -19.12 -0.67 -13.78
CA ILE A 28 -18.25 0.17 -12.96
C ILE A 28 -16.94 -0.57 -12.69
N SER A 29 -16.00 -0.46 -13.62
CA SER A 29 -14.69 -1.16 -13.58
C SER A 29 -13.82 -0.81 -12.35
N ILE A 30 -14.09 0.32 -11.68
CA ILE A 30 -13.38 0.76 -10.48
C ILE A 30 -13.58 -0.24 -9.32
N PHE A 31 -14.75 -0.87 -9.19
CA PHE A 31 -15.01 -1.84 -8.13
C PHE A 31 -14.14 -3.09 -8.26
N ALA A 32 -13.91 -3.57 -9.48
CA ALA A 32 -13.00 -4.68 -9.73
C ALA A 32 -11.55 -4.33 -9.32
N GLY A 33 -11.13 -3.07 -9.50
CA GLY A 33 -9.85 -2.56 -9.02
C GLY A 33 -9.73 -2.55 -7.49
N PHE A 34 -10.79 -2.14 -6.79
CA PHE A 34 -10.83 -2.16 -5.33
C PHE A 34 -10.79 -3.58 -4.74
N VAL A 35 -11.43 -4.55 -5.40
CA VAL A 35 -11.33 -5.97 -5.02
C VAL A 35 -9.87 -6.40 -5.00
N GLY A 36 -9.13 -6.18 -6.10
CA GLY A 36 -7.69 -6.51 -6.16
C GLY A 36 -6.86 -5.78 -5.09
N GLY A 37 -7.15 -4.49 -4.89
CA GLY A 37 -6.46 -3.63 -3.92
C GLY A 37 -6.69 -4.03 -2.46
N CYS A 38 -7.83 -4.63 -2.11
CA CYS A 38 -8.11 -5.10 -0.76
C CYS A 38 -7.61 -6.54 -0.51
N PHE A 39 -7.75 -7.43 -1.49
CA PHE A 39 -7.36 -8.84 -1.32
C PHE A 39 -5.83 -9.04 -1.30
N GLY A 40 -5.08 -8.34 -2.14
CA GLY A 40 -3.61 -8.42 -2.18
C GLY A 40 -2.93 -8.22 -0.81
N PRO A 41 -3.11 -7.08 -0.14
CA PRO A 41 -2.52 -6.84 1.18
C PRO A 41 -3.10 -7.77 2.26
N ALA A 42 -4.37 -8.18 2.17
CA ALA A 42 -4.96 -9.12 3.11
C ALA A 42 -4.24 -10.49 3.09
N ILE A 43 -3.98 -11.03 1.90
CA ILE A 43 -3.26 -12.31 1.72
C ILE A 43 -1.82 -12.18 2.21
N MET A 44 -1.13 -11.10 1.86
CA MET A 44 0.26 -10.88 2.28
C MET A 44 0.40 -10.81 3.81
N MET A 45 -0.50 -10.10 4.48
CA MET A 45 -0.50 -10.02 5.94
C MET A 45 -0.82 -11.37 6.60
N LEU A 46 -1.73 -12.15 6.01
CA LEU A 46 -2.10 -13.47 6.52
C LEU A 46 -0.95 -14.47 6.37
N TYR A 47 -0.25 -14.45 5.22
CA TYR A 47 0.96 -15.23 5.00
C TYR A 47 2.04 -14.89 6.03
N LYS A 48 2.30 -13.59 6.23
CA LYS A 48 3.25 -13.11 7.24
C LYS A 48 2.87 -13.59 8.64
N TYR A 49 1.59 -13.52 9.00
CA TYR A 49 1.10 -14.02 10.30
C TYR A 49 1.36 -15.52 10.48
N LEU A 50 1.04 -16.34 9.48
CA LEU A 50 1.27 -17.80 9.55
C LEU A 50 2.75 -18.17 9.60
N TYR A 51 3.59 -17.44 8.86
CA TYR A 51 5.03 -17.63 8.88
C TYR A 51 5.62 -17.41 10.29
N TRP A 52 5.35 -16.25 10.90
CA TRP A 52 5.89 -15.92 12.22
C TRP A 52 5.25 -16.72 13.36
N ARG A 53 4.01 -17.20 13.20
CA ARG A 53 3.38 -18.09 14.18
C ARG A 53 4.10 -19.43 14.30
N LYS A 54 4.73 -19.93 13.23
CA LYS A 54 5.46 -21.21 13.24
C LYS A 54 6.88 -21.09 13.80
N ARG A 55 7.38 -19.86 14.00
CA ARG A 55 8.75 -19.56 14.44
C ARG A 55 8.76 -18.50 15.54
N PRO A 56 8.22 -18.84 16.73
CA PRO A 56 8.13 -17.88 17.83
C PRO A 56 9.50 -17.43 18.34
N GLU A 57 10.46 -18.35 18.47
CA GLU A 57 11.81 -18.06 18.98
C GLU A 57 12.57 -17.07 18.07
N GLU A 58 12.61 -17.34 16.75
CA GLU A 58 13.20 -16.42 15.75
C GLU A 58 12.47 -15.06 15.71
N TYR A 59 11.18 -15.01 16.04
CA TYR A 59 10.42 -13.75 16.06
C TYR A 59 10.79 -12.91 17.29
N ASP A 60 10.96 -13.55 18.45
CA ASP A 60 11.28 -12.87 19.70
C ASP A 60 12.73 -12.33 19.66
N GLU A 61 13.68 -13.13 19.16
CA GLU A 61 15.07 -12.68 18.94
C GLU A 61 15.14 -11.50 17.96
N LYS A 62 14.32 -11.52 16.91
CA LYS A 62 14.19 -10.40 15.98
C LYS A 62 13.65 -9.13 16.64
N ILE A 63 12.62 -9.25 17.48
CA ILE A 63 12.02 -8.10 18.19
C ILE A 63 13.01 -7.51 19.19
N GLU A 64 13.81 -8.35 19.85
CA GLU A 64 14.85 -7.94 20.79
C GLU A 64 15.98 -7.17 20.08
N ASN A 65 16.51 -7.72 18.98
CA ASN A 65 17.52 -7.03 18.16
C ASN A 65 16.99 -5.71 17.59
N GLU A 66 15.76 -5.68 17.07
CA GLU A 66 15.14 -4.42 16.62
C GLU A 66 15.08 -3.41 17.79
N ASN A 67 14.69 -3.80 19.00
CA ASN A 67 14.65 -2.88 20.14
C ASN A 67 16.01 -2.33 20.56
N ILE A 68 17.07 -3.15 20.49
CA ILE A 68 18.44 -2.73 20.81
C ILE A 68 18.93 -1.70 19.78
N GLU A 69 18.76 -1.97 18.48
CA GLU A 69 19.11 -1.02 17.40
C GLU A 69 18.29 0.28 17.47
N LEU A 70 16.99 0.20 17.76
CA LEU A 70 16.10 1.36 17.86
C LEU A 70 16.51 2.32 19.00
N TYR A 71 17.16 1.82 20.04
CA TYR A 71 17.64 2.64 21.17
C TYR A 71 18.89 3.44 20.81
N ASP A 72 19.76 2.90 19.97
CA ASP A 72 21.04 3.53 19.58
C ASP A 72 20.87 4.53 18.42
N GLU A 73 20.01 4.25 17.44
CA GLU A 73 19.88 5.04 16.20
C GLU A 73 18.86 6.20 16.26
N ARG A 74 18.45 6.62 17.46
CA ARG A 74 17.21 7.40 17.68
C ARG A 74 17.02 8.66 16.80
N LYS A 75 18.11 9.32 16.38
CA LYS A 75 18.05 10.50 15.48
C LYS A 75 17.99 10.16 13.99
N GLU A 76 18.69 9.14 13.52
CA GLU A 76 18.61 8.69 12.11
C GLU A 76 17.25 8.07 11.79
N MET A 77 16.71 7.36 12.79
CA MET A 77 15.42 6.68 12.73
C MET A 77 14.22 7.64 12.56
N ILE A 78 14.29 8.85 13.11
CA ILE A 78 13.23 9.87 12.94
C ILE A 78 13.18 10.34 11.49
N ARG A 79 14.33 10.53 10.84
CA ARG A 79 14.41 10.92 9.43
C ARG A 79 13.90 9.80 8.52
N GLY A 80 14.31 8.56 8.80
CA GLY A 80 13.81 7.38 8.09
C GLY A 80 12.30 7.17 8.24
N LYS A 81 11.76 7.36 9.45
CA LYS A 81 10.31 7.31 9.70
C LYS A 81 9.56 8.44 9.01
N ALA A 82 10.05 9.67 9.09
CA ALA A 82 9.44 10.82 8.42
C ALA A 82 9.39 10.61 6.90
N LEU A 83 10.44 10.05 6.31
CA LEU A 83 10.49 9.71 4.91
C LEU A 83 9.43 8.65 4.56
N ARG A 84 9.33 7.55 5.31
CA ARG A 84 8.30 6.51 5.08
C ARG A 84 6.88 7.07 5.24
N VAL A 85 6.63 7.89 6.27
CA VAL A 85 5.32 8.48 6.51
C VAL A 85 4.95 9.45 5.38
N SER A 86 5.88 10.31 4.95
CA SER A 86 5.67 11.22 3.83
C SER A 86 5.36 10.47 2.53
N THR A 87 6.09 9.39 2.25
CA THR A 87 5.83 8.55 1.08
C THR A 87 4.45 7.87 1.16
N LEU A 88 4.07 7.34 2.31
CA LEU A 88 2.74 6.74 2.52
C LEU A 88 1.62 7.77 2.31
N VAL A 89 1.78 8.99 2.84
CA VAL A 89 0.83 10.09 2.63
C VAL A 89 0.74 10.46 1.16
N ASN A 90 1.88 10.58 0.46
CA ASN A 90 1.90 10.90 -0.97
C ASN A 90 1.20 9.82 -1.82
N TRP A 91 1.40 8.54 -1.50
CA TRP A 91 0.67 7.45 -2.15
C TRP A 91 -0.84 7.50 -1.87
N GLY A 92 -1.22 7.86 -0.64
CA GLY A 92 -2.62 8.09 -0.28
C GLY A 92 -3.26 9.20 -1.12
N ILE A 93 -2.60 10.35 -1.25
CA ILE A 93 -3.07 11.48 -2.05
C ILE A 93 -3.22 11.09 -3.52
N LEU A 94 -2.23 10.42 -4.11
CA LEU A 94 -2.29 9.97 -5.51
C LEU A 94 -3.43 8.98 -5.74
N SER A 95 -3.71 8.09 -4.78
CA SER A 95 -4.85 7.17 -4.87
C SER A 95 -6.19 7.91 -4.89
N ILE A 96 -6.35 8.95 -4.06
CA ILE A 96 -7.57 9.78 -4.02
C ILE A 96 -7.75 10.51 -5.36
N PHE A 97 -6.66 11.02 -5.95
CA PHE A 97 -6.70 11.65 -7.27
C PHE A 97 -7.16 10.69 -8.37
N ILE A 98 -6.61 9.47 -8.40
CA ILE A 98 -7.02 8.44 -9.38
C ILE A 98 -8.51 8.12 -9.25
N VAL A 99 -9.01 7.94 -8.02
CA VAL A 99 -10.43 7.66 -7.77
C VAL A 99 -11.31 8.82 -8.21
N THR A 100 -10.92 10.06 -7.86
CA THR A 100 -11.66 11.26 -8.24
C THR A 100 -11.76 11.41 -9.75
N ILE A 101 -10.65 11.29 -10.48
CA ILE A 101 -10.63 11.38 -11.95
C ILE A 101 -11.47 10.25 -12.57
N SER A 102 -11.39 9.04 -12.02
CA SER A 102 -12.15 7.90 -12.51
C SER A 102 -13.66 8.09 -12.32
N LEU A 103 -14.09 8.65 -11.18
CA LEU A 103 -15.48 9.01 -10.93
C LEU A 103 -15.96 10.13 -11.87
N LEU A 104 -15.19 11.21 -12.02
CA LEU A 104 -15.54 12.31 -12.94
C LEU A 104 -15.68 11.82 -14.39
N SER A 105 -14.86 10.86 -14.81
CA SER A 105 -14.96 10.27 -16.14
C SER A 105 -16.20 9.41 -16.33
N GLN A 106 -16.74 8.84 -15.25
CA GLN A 106 -17.94 8.02 -15.30
C GLN A 106 -19.20 8.87 -15.48
N PHE A 107 -19.22 10.09 -14.92
CA PHE A 107 -20.30 11.08 -15.11
C PHE A 107 -20.20 11.87 -16.42
N GLU A 108 -19.32 11.47 -17.35
CA GLU A 108 -19.09 12.13 -18.65
C GLU A 108 -18.69 13.62 -18.60
N ILE A 109 -18.32 14.12 -17.41
CA ILE A 109 -17.82 15.50 -17.23
C ILE A 109 -16.50 15.71 -17.99
N ILE A 110 -15.72 14.64 -18.15
CA ILE A 110 -14.45 14.61 -18.89
C ILE A 110 -14.55 13.53 -19.97
N ALA A 111 -14.09 13.83 -21.18
CA ALA A 111 -14.03 12.87 -22.28
C ALA A 111 -13.28 11.59 -21.84
N LYS A 112 -13.97 10.44 -21.87
CA LYS A 112 -13.45 9.12 -21.48
C LYS A 112 -12.11 8.75 -22.16
N GLY A 113 -11.88 9.28 -23.36
CA GLY A 113 -10.61 9.07 -24.07
C GLY A 113 -9.42 9.67 -23.35
N ILE A 114 -9.52 10.93 -22.90
CA ILE A 114 -8.40 11.68 -22.30
C ILE A 114 -8.20 11.25 -20.84
N SER A 115 -9.29 10.99 -20.10
CA SER A 115 -9.23 10.58 -18.69
C SER A 115 -8.44 9.28 -18.50
N ARG A 116 -8.58 8.31 -19.41
CA ARG A 116 -7.84 7.05 -19.36
C ARG A 116 -6.33 7.26 -19.45
N TYR A 117 -5.87 8.14 -20.35
CA TYR A 117 -4.44 8.46 -20.47
C TYR A 117 -3.92 9.23 -19.26
N ILE A 118 -4.72 10.12 -18.67
CA ILE A 118 -4.36 10.82 -17.43
C ILE A 118 -4.20 9.83 -16.28
N VAL A 119 -5.15 8.92 -16.08
CA VAL A 119 -5.08 7.90 -15.02
C VAL A 119 -3.86 7.00 -15.21
N LEU A 120 -3.59 6.55 -16.44
CA LEU A 120 -2.39 5.75 -16.76
C LEU A 120 -1.10 6.54 -16.51
N GLY A 121 -1.07 7.83 -16.85
CA GLY A 121 0.09 8.69 -16.61
C GLY A 121 0.38 8.86 -15.11
N VAL A 122 -0.66 9.11 -14.31
CA VAL A 122 -0.53 9.22 -12.84
C VAL A 122 -0.10 7.88 -12.22
N ALA A 123 -0.64 6.76 -12.70
CA ALA A 123 -0.22 5.43 -12.25
C ALA A 123 1.23 5.10 -12.62
N ALA A 124 1.67 5.48 -13.82
CA ALA A 124 3.06 5.31 -14.26
C ALA A 124 4.02 6.17 -13.41
N TYR A 125 3.65 7.43 -13.15
CA TYR A 125 4.41 8.30 -12.24
C TYR A 125 4.54 7.70 -10.84
N TRP A 126 3.45 7.09 -10.34
CA TRP A 126 3.46 6.42 -9.04
C TRP A 126 4.48 5.27 -9.01
N LEU A 127 4.50 4.40 -10.04
CA LEU A 127 5.47 3.31 -10.15
C LEU A 127 6.92 3.80 -10.25
N ILE A 128 7.16 4.80 -11.09
CA ILE A 128 8.50 5.40 -11.26
C ILE A 128 8.98 5.98 -9.93
N SER A 129 8.11 6.66 -9.20
CA SER A 129 8.43 7.23 -7.88
C SER A 129 8.86 6.16 -6.87
N VAL A 130 8.23 4.98 -6.89
CA VAL A 130 8.61 3.83 -6.04
C VAL A 130 10.02 3.33 -6.39
N VAL A 131 10.33 3.19 -7.69
CA VAL A 131 11.64 2.70 -8.14
C VAL A 131 12.75 3.69 -7.79
N ILE A 132 12.53 4.99 -8.07
CA ILE A 132 13.48 6.06 -7.73
C ILE A 132 13.76 6.06 -6.23
N MET A 133 12.72 5.94 -5.40
CA MET A 133 12.87 5.84 -3.94
C MET A 133 13.80 4.70 -3.52
N GLN A 134 13.63 3.50 -4.10
CA GLN A 134 14.48 2.35 -3.79
C GLN A 134 15.93 2.57 -4.25
N ILE A 135 16.15 3.19 -5.40
CA ILE A 135 17.49 3.51 -5.92
C ILE A 135 18.19 4.51 -5.00
N ILE A 136 17.51 5.60 -4.64
CA ILE A 136 18.05 6.63 -3.74
C ILE A 136 18.40 6.00 -2.38
N TYR A 137 17.52 5.16 -1.84
CA TYR A 137 17.77 4.46 -0.58
C TYR A 137 19.03 3.58 -0.64
N LYS A 138 19.17 2.76 -1.70
CA LYS A 138 20.37 1.92 -1.90
C LYS A 138 21.64 2.75 -2.06
N TRP A 139 21.56 3.89 -2.74
CA TRP A 139 22.70 4.76 -2.95
C TRP A 139 23.14 5.44 -1.64
N LEU A 140 22.20 5.94 -0.84
CA LEU A 140 22.50 6.50 0.47
C LEU A 140 23.06 5.44 1.43
N SER A 141 22.46 4.24 1.47
CA SER A 141 22.91 3.12 2.33
C SER A 141 24.28 2.55 1.96
N LYS A 142 24.81 2.86 0.77
CA LYS A 142 26.17 2.46 0.39
C LYS A 142 27.21 3.53 0.74
N LYS A 143 26.74 4.76 1.01
CA LYS A 143 27.57 5.93 1.27
C LYS A 143 27.71 6.24 2.77
N TYR A 144 26.68 5.87 3.54
CA TYR A 144 26.61 5.89 4.99
C TYR A 144 26.53 4.45 5.47
#